data_AF-A0A2E6SIT5-F1
#
_entry.id   AF-A0A2E6SIT5-F1
#
_cell.length_a   1.000
_cell.length_b   1.000
_cell.length_c   1.000
_cell.angle_alpha   90.00
_cell.angle_beta   90.00
_cell.angle_gamma   90.00
#
_symmetry.space_group_name_H-M   'P 1'
#
loop_
_entity.id
_entity.type
_entity.pdbx_description
1 polymer ?
#
loop_
_entity_poly.entity_id
_entity_poly.type
_entity_poly.pdbx_seq_one_letter_code
_entity_poly.pdbx_strand_id
1 'polypeptide(L)' 'MIVAKNLGLSVPDDFSIVGYDNMPLTTVSLTTMHQLIYEMGKESIKLIVSRMYQYDTDPSVAL' A
#
# COMPACT_ATOMS: atom_id res chain seq x y z
N MET A 1 -11.64 -11.92 -5.90
CA MET A 1 -12.88 -12.00 -6.70
C MET A 1 -13.03 -13.31 -7.49
N ILE A 2 -12.01 -13.80 -8.21
CA ILE A 2 -12.13 -15.05 -9.00
C ILE A 2 -12.57 -16.25 -8.14
N VAL A 3 -11.95 -16.44 -6.97
CA VAL A 3 -12.32 -17.52 -6.05
C VAL A 3 -13.77 -17.37 -5.55
N ALA A 4 -14.19 -16.16 -5.17
CA ALA A 4 -15.56 -15.87 -4.76
C ALA A 4 -16.57 -16.26 -5.84
N LYS A 5 -16.29 -15.87 -7.09
CA LYS A 5 -17.10 -16.22 -8.27
C LYS A 5 -17.18 -17.74 -8.47
N ASN A 6 -16.06 -18.46 -8.32
CA ASN A 6 -16.02 -19.92 -8.46
C ASN A 6 -16.80 -20.66 -7.37
N LEU A 7 -16.94 -20.03 -6.18
CA LEU A 7 -17.71 -20.57 -5.07
C LEU A 7 -19.18 -20.09 -5.06
N GLY A 8 -19.58 -19.26 -6.02
CA GLY A 8 -20.94 -18.70 -6.09
C GLY A 8 -21.26 -17.67 -5.01
N LEU A 9 -20.24 -17.08 -4.36
CA LEU A 9 -20.43 -16.06 -3.32
C LEU A 9 -20.50 -14.65 -3.92
N SER A 10 -21.40 -13.83 -3.39
CA SER A 10 -21.59 -12.42 -3.77
C SER A 10 -20.69 -11.48 -2.95
N VAL A 11 -20.15 -10.47 -3.63
CA VAL A 11 -19.43 -9.34 -3.01
C VAL A 11 -20.15 -8.06 -3.46
N PRO A 12 -20.64 -7.22 -2.53
CA PRO A 12 -20.37 -7.23 -1.09
C PRO A 12 -21.35 -8.03 -0.20
N ASP A 13 -22.38 -8.66 -0.76
CA ASP A 13 -23.54 -9.14 0.03
C ASP A 13 -23.21 -10.26 1.02
N ASP A 14 -22.43 -11.27 0.61
CA ASP A 14 -22.04 -12.39 1.51
C ASP A 14 -20.80 -12.02 2.34
N PHE A 15 -19.89 -11.25 1.73
CA PHE A 15 -18.72 -10.70 2.41
C PHE A 15 -18.15 -9.52 1.63
N SER A 16 -17.45 -8.64 2.35
CA SER A 16 -16.76 -7.49 1.77
C SER A 16 -15.28 -7.77 1.52
N ILE A 17 -14.72 -7.13 0.50
CA ILE A 17 -13.28 -7.16 0.18
C ILE A 17 -12.78 -5.72 0.20
N VAL A 18 -11.67 -5.50 0.90
CA VAL A 18 -10.92 -4.25 0.84
C VAL A 18 -9.54 -4.55 0.25
N GLY A 19 -9.18 -3.84 -0.81
CA GLY A 19 -7.86 -3.87 -1.42
C GLY A 19 -6.82 -3.12 -0.61
N TYR A 20 -5.58 -3.20 -1.06
CA TYR A 20 -4.46 -2.43 -0.55
C TYR A 20 -3.88 -1.57 -1.68
N ASP A 21 -2.94 -0.68 -1.37
CA ASP A 21 -2.19 0.21 -2.27
C ASP A 21 -2.94 1.30 -3.07
N ASN A 22 -4.20 1.10 -3.43
CA ASN A 22 -4.97 2.02 -4.28
C ASN A 22 -4.32 2.28 -5.65
N MET A 23 -3.71 1.26 -6.24
CA MET A 23 -3.22 1.32 -7.61
C MET A 23 -4.39 1.34 -8.63
N PRO A 24 -4.21 2.04 -9.76
CA PRO A 24 -5.22 2.07 -10.81
C PRO A 24 -5.39 0.68 -11.45
N LEU A 25 -6.50 0.03 -11.15
CA LEU A 25 -6.92 -1.22 -11.78
C LEU A 25 -7.94 -0.90 -12.89
N THR A 26 -7.71 -1.40 -14.10
CA THR A 26 -8.56 -1.08 -15.28
C THR A 26 -9.83 -1.91 -15.36
N THR A 27 -9.92 -3.00 -14.60
CA THR A 27 -10.91 -4.07 -14.82
C THR A 27 -11.95 -4.19 -13.71
N VAL A 28 -11.71 -3.57 -12.54
CA VAL A 28 -12.58 -3.68 -11.37
C VAL A 28 -12.42 -2.45 -10.48
N SER A 29 -13.55 -1.88 -10.06
CA SER A 29 -13.58 -0.93 -8.94
C SER A 29 -13.47 -1.71 -7.64
N LEU A 30 -12.49 -1.38 -6.80
CA LEU A 30 -12.23 -2.05 -5.53
C LEU A 30 -12.03 -1.00 -4.43
N THR A 31 -12.87 -1.04 -3.39
CA THR A 31 -12.62 -0.27 -2.17
C THR A 31 -11.25 -0.67 -1.62
N THR A 32 -10.37 0.30 -1.34
CA THR A 32 -8.97 0.01 -1.06
C THR A 32 -8.35 1.06 -0.13
N MET A 33 -7.32 0.65 0.59
CA MET A 33 -6.50 1.54 1.41
C MET A 33 -5.44 2.22 0.56
N HIS A 34 -5.48 3.54 0.49
CA HIS A 34 -4.49 4.32 -0.24
C HIS A 34 -3.16 4.34 0.50
N GLN A 35 -2.16 3.68 -0.07
CA GLN A 35 -0.79 3.82 0.38
C GLN A 35 -0.13 5.03 -0.29
N LEU A 36 0.51 5.86 0.51
CA LEU A 36 1.30 7.02 0.05
C LEU A 36 2.66 6.55 -0.52
N ILE A 37 2.65 5.62 -1.49
CA ILE A 37 3.86 4.93 -2.00
C ILE A 37 4.93 5.88 -2.53
N TYR A 38 4.52 7.02 -3.11
CA TYR A 38 5.45 8.05 -3.57
C TYR A 38 6.17 8.72 -2.41
N GLU A 39 5.45 9.10 -1.35
CA GLU A 39 6.05 9.70 -0.16
C GLU A 39 6.94 8.70 0.57
N MET A 40 6.53 7.42 0.66
CA MET A 40 7.40 6.36 1.21
C MET A 40 8.73 6.27 0.44
N GLY A 41 8.70 6.30 -0.89
CA GLY A 41 9.92 6.30 -1.71
C GLY A 41 10.79 7.54 -1.48
N LYS A 42 10.17 8.71 -1.37
CA LYS A 42 10.86 9.98 -1.08
C LYS A 42 11.52 9.98 0.30
N GLU A 43 10.83 9.55 1.35
CA GLU A 43 11.41 9.42 2.68
C GLU A 43 12.54 8.37 2.71
N SER A 44 12.37 7.25 2.00
CA SER A 44 13.41 6.23 1.88
C SER A 44 14.70 6.79 1.27
N ILE A 45 14.61 7.55 0.18
CA ILE A 45 15.79 8.15 -0.45
C ILE A 45 16.42 9.23 0.45
N LYS A 46 15.63 10.02 1.17
CA LYS A 46 16.17 10.97 2.16
C LYS A 46 17.01 10.26 3.21
N LEU A 47 16.51 9.15 3.78
CA LEU A 47 17.25 8.36 4.77
C LEU A 47 18.56 7.80 4.19
N ILE A 48 18.53 7.29 2.96
CA ILE A 48 19.72 6.78 2.25
C ILE A 48 20.74 7.90 2.07
N VAL A 49 20.33 9.07 1.56
CA VAL A 49 21.20 10.23 1.33
C VAL A 49 21.80 10.73 2.65
N SER A 50 20.99 10.87 3.70
CA SER A 50 21.48 11.27 5.03
C SER A 50 22.59 10.34 5.53
N ARG A 51 22.39 9.03 5.36
CA ARG A 51 23.35 8.00 5.76
C ARG A 51 24.63 8.02 4.92
N MET A 52 24.54 8.32 3.62
CA MET A 52 25.70 8.47 2.74
C MET A 52 26.60 9.64 3.15
N TYR A 53 26.01 10.74 3.62
CA TYR A 53 26.74 11.94 4.04
C TYR A 53 27.05 11.97 5.54
N GLN A 54 26.77 10.89 6.28
CA GLN A 54 26.94 10.81 7.74
C GLN A 54 26.22 11.94 8.49
N TYR A 55 25.09 12.42 7.95
CA TYR A 55 24.14 13.17 8.75
C TYR A 55 23.52 12.16 9.72
N ASP A 56 23.94 12.18 10.98
CA ASP A 56 23.38 11.33 12.02
C ASP A 56 21.86 11.55 12.08
N THR A 57 21.12 10.58 11.54
CA THR A 57 19.68 10.50 11.75
C THR A 57 19.50 9.82 13.09
N ASP A 58 19.02 10.59 14.07
CA ASP A 58 18.61 10.15 15.40
C ASP A 58 17.98 8.74 15.37
N PRO A 59 18.43 7.79 16.21
CA PRO A 59 17.95 6.40 16.22
C PRO A 59 16.48 6.24 16.63
N SER A 60 15.80 7.28 17.10
CA SER A 60 14.37 7.22 17.46
C SER A 60 13.40 7.22 16.27
N VAL A 61 13.88 7.47 15.04
CA VAL A 61 13.03 7.69 13.84
C VAL A 61 12.82 6.43 12.99
N ALA A 62 13.15 5.24 13.52
CA ALA A 62 13.03 3.96 12.79
C ALA A 62 11.80 3.10 13.17
N LEU A 63 10.83 3.64 13.91
CA LEU A 63 9.60 2.94 14.30
C LEU A 63 8.36 3.58 13.67
#